data_AF-A0A5R8MP72-F1
#
_entry.id   AF-A0A5R8MP72-F1
#
_cell.length_a   1.000
_cell.length_b   1.000
_cell.length_c   1.000
_cell.angle_alpha   90.00
_cell.angle_beta   90.00
_cell.angle_gamma   90.00
#
_symmetry.space_group_name_H-M   'P 1'
#
loop_
_entity.id
_entity.type
_entity.pdbx_description
1 polymer ?
#
loop_
_entity_poly.entity_id
_entity_poly.type
_entity_poly.pdbx_seq_one_letter_code
_entity_poly.pdbx_strand_id
1 'polypeptide(L)'
;MLALFDLDNMLLDRLDAFRRWATAFASERELGEDAASWLVELDADGSVPMETSFELVREHFRLPEPAGELWRAYRARLPHLVSCRPEVLTALDRLRTAAGRWATT
;
A
#
# COMPACT_ATOMS: atom_id res chain seq x y z
N MET A 1 -5.84 24.70 -11.71
CA MET A 1 -5.54 23.31 -12.12
C MET A 1 -5.44 22.47 -10.86
N LEU A 2 -6.53 21.81 -10.47
CA LEU A 2 -6.54 20.87 -9.35
C LEU A 2 -5.91 19.59 -9.86
N ALA A 3 -4.64 19.37 -9.53
CA ALA A 3 -3.99 18.10 -9.76
C ALA A 3 -4.54 17.12 -8.71
N LEU A 4 -5.60 16.40 -9.07
CA LEU A 4 -6.06 15.24 -8.35
C LEU A 4 -5.04 14.13 -8.67
N PHE A 5 -3.87 14.18 -8.02
CA PHE A 5 -2.91 13.10 -8.09
C PHE A 5 -3.59 11.88 -7.49
N ASP A 6 -3.71 10.82 -8.28
CA ASP A 6 -3.96 9.48 -7.77
C ASP A 6 -2.86 9.18 -6.74
N LEU A 7 -3.21 9.32 -5.46
CA LEU A 7 -2.26 9.43 -4.36
C LEU A 7 -1.54 8.10 -4.11
N ASP A 8 -2.21 7.00 -4.47
CA ASP A 8 -1.83 5.66 -4.04
C ASP A 8 -0.74 5.03 -4.92
N ASN A 9 -0.68 5.34 -6.23
CA ASN A 9 0.34 4.76 -7.12
C ASN A 9 1.38 5.76 -7.68
N MET A 10 1.13 7.08 -7.57
CA MET A 10 2.06 8.08 -8.11
C MET A 10 2.95 8.76 -7.05
N LEU A 11 2.57 8.74 -5.75
CA LEU A 11 3.30 9.45 -4.69
C LEU A 11 3.91 8.53 -3.62
N LEU A 12 3.30 7.38 -3.39
CA LEU A 12 3.75 6.36 -2.45
C LEU A 12 4.27 5.15 -3.23
N ASP A 13 5.36 4.54 -2.78
CA ASP A 13 5.76 3.24 -3.31
C ASP A 13 4.89 2.13 -2.71
N ARG A 14 3.57 2.20 -2.99
CA ARG A 14 2.56 1.28 -2.44
C ARG A 14 2.84 -0.15 -2.86
N LEU A 15 3.19 -0.37 -4.12
CA LEU A 15 3.51 -1.70 -4.64
C LEU A 15 4.73 -2.30 -3.94
N ASP A 16 5.80 -1.53 -3.74
CA ASP A 16 6.97 -2.02 -3.00
C ASP A 16 6.64 -2.27 -1.51
N ALA A 17 5.88 -1.38 -0.89
CA ALA A 17 5.38 -1.58 0.47
C ALA A 17 4.52 -2.84 0.60
N PHE A 18 3.65 -3.10 -0.39
CA PHE A 18 2.82 -4.29 -0.46
C PHE A 18 3.65 -5.55 -0.64
N ARG A 19 4.67 -5.54 -1.51
CA ARG A 19 5.62 -6.66 -1.68
C ARG A 19 6.36 -7.00 -0.40
N ARG A 20 6.85 -5.97 0.32
CA ARG A 20 7.50 -6.14 1.63
C ARG A 20 6.53 -6.73 2.65
N TRP A 21 5.30 -6.22 2.68
CA TRP A 21 4.25 -6.76 3.54
C TRP A 21 3.95 -8.22 3.21
N ALA A 22 3.72 -8.56 1.95
CA ALA A 22 3.37 -9.91 1.50
C ALA A 22 4.47 -10.92 1.83
N THR A 23 5.74 -10.53 1.64
CA THR A 23 6.90 -11.35 2.01
C THR A 23 6.94 -11.62 3.51
N ALA A 24 6.80 -10.57 4.33
CA ALA A 24 6.80 -10.72 5.78
C ALA A 24 5.60 -11.53 6.27
N PHE A 25 4.40 -11.26 5.74
CA PHE A 25 3.17 -11.97 6.09
C PHE A 25 3.26 -13.46 5.76
N ALA A 26 3.77 -13.81 4.58
CA ALA A 26 3.97 -15.19 4.15
C ALA A 26 5.02 -15.91 5.02
N SER A 27 6.13 -15.25 5.33
CA SER A 27 7.19 -15.81 6.17
C SER A 27 6.75 -16.00 7.62
N GLU A 28 6.06 -15.01 8.22
CA GLU A 28 5.58 -15.06 9.61
C GLU A 28 4.53 -16.16 9.83
N ARG A 29 3.85 -16.60 8.76
CA ARG A 29 2.78 -17.60 8.79
C ARG A 29 3.15 -18.91 8.10
N GLU A 30 4.39 -19.05 7.63
CA GLU A 30 4.87 -20.26 6.96
C GLU A 30 3.97 -20.69 5.77
N LEU A 31 3.51 -19.73 4.96
CA LEU A 31 2.50 -19.95 3.90
C LEU A 31 3.04 -20.63 2.63
N GLY A 32 4.35 -20.94 2.58
CA GLY A 32 5.03 -21.52 1.42
C GLY A 32 5.69 -20.47 0.51
N GLU A 33 6.50 -20.96 -0.41
CA GLU A 33 7.41 -20.13 -1.22
C GLU A 33 6.68 -19.22 -2.21
N ASP A 34 5.54 -19.69 -2.77
CA ASP A 34 4.77 -18.94 -3.78
C ASP A 34 3.73 -17.98 -3.17
N ALA A 35 3.60 -17.94 -1.85
CA ALA A 35 2.54 -17.18 -1.18
C ALA A 35 2.69 -15.67 -1.42
N ALA A 36 3.91 -15.15 -1.39
CA ALA A 36 4.17 -13.72 -1.60
C ALA A 36 3.85 -13.29 -3.05
N SER A 37 4.20 -14.09 -4.05
CA SER A 37 3.86 -13.82 -5.45
C SER A 37 2.36 -13.87 -5.67
N TRP A 38 1.68 -14.87 -5.12
CA TRP A 38 0.23 -14.99 -5.22
C TRP A 38 -0.50 -13.77 -4.61
N LEU A 39 -0.04 -13.28 -3.44
CA LEU A 39 -0.60 -12.07 -2.82
C LEU A 39 -0.42 -10.83 -3.69
N VAL A 40 0.74 -10.66 -4.33
CA VAL A 40 1.04 -9.52 -5.21
C VAL A 40 0.20 -9.57 -6.49
N GLU A 41 -0.05 -10.76 -7.04
CA GLU A 41 -0.95 -10.94 -8.17
C GLU A 41 -2.41 -10.64 -7.79
N LEU A 42 -2.84 -11.06 -6.60
CA LEU A 42 -4.17 -10.80 -6.07
C LEU A 42 -4.46 -9.31 -5.87
N ASP A 43 -3.47 -8.53 -5.40
CA ASP A 43 -3.63 -7.08 -5.20
C ASP A 43 -4.04 -6.36 -6.49
N ALA A 44 -3.61 -6.87 -7.66
CA ALA A 44 -3.91 -6.32 -8.98
C ALA A 44 -3.75 -4.78 -9.04
N ASP A 45 -2.65 -4.29 -8.45
CA ASP A 45 -2.32 -2.86 -8.33
C ASP A 45 -3.39 -2.03 -7.59
N GLY A 46 -4.06 -2.65 -6.61
CA GLY A 46 -5.14 -2.07 -5.84
C GLY A 46 -6.48 -1.96 -6.57
N SER A 47 -6.62 -2.59 -7.75
CA SER A 47 -7.88 -2.56 -8.52
C SER A 47 -9.01 -3.38 -7.89
N VAL A 48 -8.67 -4.35 -7.03
CA VAL A 48 -9.64 -5.10 -6.24
C VAL A 48 -9.84 -4.38 -4.90
N PRO A 49 -11.10 -4.20 -4.43
CA PRO A 49 -11.35 -3.70 -3.08
C PRO A 49 -10.58 -4.53 -2.05
N MET A 50 -9.70 -3.88 -1.29
CA MET A 50 -8.77 -4.58 -0.40
C MET A 50 -9.50 -5.42 0.66
N GLU A 51 -10.64 -4.98 1.16
CA GLU A 51 -11.46 -5.76 2.11
C GLU A 51 -11.91 -7.10 1.51
N THR A 52 -12.39 -7.10 0.26
CA THR A 52 -12.75 -8.31 -0.50
C THR A 52 -11.53 -9.18 -0.78
N SER A 53 -10.38 -8.57 -1.04
CA SER A 53 -9.13 -9.31 -1.26
C SER A 53 -8.76 -10.17 -0.04
N PHE A 54 -8.99 -9.67 1.18
CA PHE A 54 -8.69 -10.43 2.40
C PHE A 54 -9.64 -11.61 2.66
N GLU A 55 -10.81 -11.65 2.03
CA GLU A 55 -11.65 -12.86 2.00
C GLU A 55 -10.98 -13.96 1.17
N LEU A 56 -10.48 -13.60 -0.02
CA LEU A 56 -9.74 -14.52 -0.89
C LEU A 56 -8.44 -15.01 -0.23
N VAL A 57 -7.71 -14.14 0.46
CA VAL A 57 -6.52 -14.51 1.25
C VAL A 57 -6.87 -15.53 2.33
N ARG A 58 -7.95 -15.28 3.10
CA ARG A 58 -8.41 -16.20 4.15
C ARG A 58 -8.74 -17.56 3.57
N GLU A 59 -9.49 -17.59 2.48
CA GLU A 59 -9.93 -18.84 1.84
C GLU A 59 -8.78 -19.63 1.23
N HIS A 60 -7.87 -18.96 0.52
CA HIS A 60 -6.73 -19.59 -0.14
C HIS A 60 -5.78 -20.25 0.86
N PHE A 61 -5.40 -19.54 1.93
CA PHE A 61 -4.47 -20.04 2.95
C PHE A 61 -5.15 -20.72 4.13
N ARG A 62 -6.48 -20.83 4.13
CA ARG A 62 -7.30 -21.39 5.22
C ARG A 62 -7.00 -20.77 6.59
N LEU A 63 -6.84 -19.46 6.61
CA LEU A 63 -6.51 -18.72 7.83
C LEU A 63 -7.69 -18.73 8.82
N PRO A 64 -7.43 -18.90 10.12
CA PRO A 64 -8.48 -18.89 11.14
C PRO A 64 -9.03 -17.48 11.42
N GLU A 65 -8.24 -16.43 11.17
CA GLU A 65 -8.66 -15.05 11.43
C GLU A 65 -9.76 -14.59 10.45
N PRO A 66 -10.78 -13.85 10.91
CA PRO A 66 -11.73 -13.19 10.03
C PRO A 66 -11.03 -12.25 9.04
N ALA A 67 -11.56 -12.16 7.81
CA ALA A 67 -11.00 -11.28 6.78
C ALA A 67 -10.87 -9.81 7.24
N GLY A 68 -11.87 -9.33 8.00
CA GLY A 68 -11.82 -7.99 8.59
C GLY A 68 -10.69 -7.78 9.60
N GLU A 69 -10.26 -8.83 10.32
CA GLU A 69 -9.09 -8.75 11.21
C GLU A 69 -7.79 -8.70 10.43
N LEU A 70 -7.65 -9.53 9.40
CA LEU A 70 -6.50 -9.52 8.50
C LEU A 70 -6.35 -8.14 7.82
N TRP A 71 -7.47 -7.59 7.34
CA TRP A 71 -7.53 -6.26 6.75
C TRP A 71 -7.11 -5.16 7.73
N ARG A 72 -7.63 -5.18 8.97
CA ARG A 72 -7.25 -4.21 10.01
C ARG A 72 -5.75 -4.28 10.32
N ALA A 73 -5.20 -5.48 10.44
CA ALA A 73 -3.77 -5.69 10.71
C ALA A 73 -2.91 -5.15 9.55
N TYR A 74 -3.29 -5.43 8.30
CA TYR A 74 -2.63 -4.88 7.12
C TYR A 74 -2.65 -3.34 7.12
N ARG A 75 -3.81 -2.72 7.32
CA ARG A 75 -3.95 -1.25 7.34
C ARG A 75 -3.12 -0.59 8.42
N ALA A 76 -2.98 -1.24 9.58
CA ALA A 76 -2.16 -0.73 10.67
C ALA A 76 -0.65 -0.80 10.33
N ARG A 77 -0.23 -1.81 9.56
CA ARG A 77 1.19 -2.03 9.22
C ARG A 77 1.65 -1.24 8.00
N LEU A 78 0.79 -1.06 6.99
CA LEU A 78 1.15 -0.45 5.71
C LEU A 78 1.81 0.94 5.83
N PRO A 79 1.36 1.88 6.70
CA PRO A 79 1.99 3.19 6.88
C PRO A 79 3.46 3.13 7.32
N HIS A 80 3.88 2.04 7.96
CA HIS A 80 5.27 1.82 8.38
C HIS A 80 6.16 1.21 7.29
N LEU A 81 5.56 0.76 6.19
CA LEU A 81 6.24 0.13 5.06
C LEU A 81 6.33 1.04 3.85
N VAL A 82 5.37 1.97 3.70
CA VAL A 82 5.40 2.96 2.62
C VAL A 82 6.55 3.95 2.82
N SER A 83 7.23 4.25 1.73
CA SER A 83 8.21 5.33 1.65
C SER A 83 7.79 6.29 0.55
N CYS A 84 7.90 7.60 0.82
CA CYS A 84 7.74 8.61 -0.21
C CYS A 84 9.01 8.66 -1.06
N ARG A 85 8.86 8.67 -2.38
CA ARG A 85 10.00 8.86 -3.28
C ARG A 85 10.64 10.24 -3.02
N PRO A 86 11.98 10.36 -2.87
CA PRO A 86 12.63 11.64 -2.60
C PRO A 86 12.29 12.73 -3.64
N GLU A 87 12.08 12.33 -4.89
CA GLU A 87 11.71 13.21 -5.99
C GLU A 87 10.31 13.80 -5.79
N VAL A 88 9.39 13.00 -5.26
CA VAL A 88 8.02 13.42 -4.90
C VAL A 88 8.07 14.43 -3.77
N LEU A 89 8.84 14.17 -2.72
CA LEU A 89 9.02 15.11 -1.60
C LEU A 89 9.64 16.43 -2.09
N THR A 90 10.62 16.36 -2.97
CA THR A 90 11.27 17.53 -3.58
C THR A 90 10.30 18.35 -4.42
N ALA A 91 9.45 17.69 -5.22
CA ALA A 91 8.43 18.36 -6.02
C ALA A 91 7.35 19.03 -5.14
N LEU A 92 6.90 18.37 -4.07
CA LEU A 92 5.97 18.92 -3.10
C LEU A 92 6.54 20.13 -2.36
N ASP A 93 7.84 20.09 -2.00
CA ASP A 93 8.51 21.22 -1.34
C ASP A 93 8.62 22.44 -2.26
N ARG A 94 8.91 22.22 -3.55
CA ARG A 94 8.91 23.28 -4.58
C ARG A 94 7.52 23.90 -4.74
N LEU A 95 6.47 23.07 -4.81
CA LEU A 95 5.08 23.54 -4.91
C LEU A 95 4.67 24.36 -3.68
N ARG A 96 5.02 23.91 -2.48
CA ARG A 96 4.76 24.63 -1.22
C ARG A 96 5.47 25.99 -1.18
N THR A 97 6.74 26.02 -1.54
CA THR A 97 7.54 27.25 -1.60
C THR A 97 7.00 28.21 -2.66
N ALA A 98 6.58 27.70 -3.81
CA ALA A 98 5.92 28.50 -4.83
C ALA A 98 4.60 29.07 -4.31
N ALA A 99 3.71 28.27 -3.73
CA ALA A 99 2.42 28.69 -3.19
C ALA A 99 2.52 29.71 -2.04
N GLY A 100 3.52 29.56 -1.16
CA GLY A 100 3.79 30.52 -0.09
C GLY A 100 4.21 31.91 -0.59
N ARG A 101 4.67 32.04 -1.85
CA ARG A 101 4.97 33.34 -2.49
C ARG A 101 3.73 34.07 -3.03
N TRP A 102 2.56 33.42 -3.08
CA TRP A 102 1.30 34.03 -3.53
C TRP A 102 0.40 34.47 -2.37
N ALA A 103 0.76 34.12 -1.12
CA ALA A 103 -0.02 34.46 0.07
C ALA A 103 0.41 35.80 0.73
N THR A 104 1.33 36.54 0.11
CA THR A 104 1.76 37.87 0.57
C THR A 104 1.58 38.89 -0.56
N THR A 105 0.37 39.42 -0.72
CA THR A 105 0.10 40.73 -1.33
C THR A 105 -1.15 41.31 -0.68
#